data_AF-A0A938H5R9-F1
#
_entry.id   AF-A0A938H5R9-F1
#
_cell.length_a   1.000
_cell.length_b   1.000
_cell.length_c   1.000
_cell.angle_alpha   90.00
_cell.angle_beta   90.00
_cell.angle_gamma   90.00
#
_symmetry.space_group_name_H-M   'P 1'
#
loop_
_entity.id
_entity.type
_entity.pdbx_description
1 polymer ?
#
loop_
_entity_poly.entity_id
_entity_poly.type
_entity_poly.pdbx_seq_one_letter_code
_entity_poly.pdbx_strand_id
1 'polypeptide(L)'
;MTILGKDLLGLAGLSREQVTAILDVAEPLRAISERAIKKVPTLRGMTVVNLFFEPSTRTRISFEFAEKRMSADTVNVATAASSVSKGETLVDTARNLEAMRIDMVVIRHPHSGAARFLAERIESNVINAGDGTHEHPTQGLLDLLTLREKLGGLEGKRICIIGDVLHSRVARSNIWGLKAMGAQVAVCGPRSLLPGAIRELGVEVFGRIEAAIEWADALNVLRLQLERMQLGYIPSLREYNRVFGVTRARLERAPRDLVILHPGPMNRGVEIDSDVADGPHSVILEQVTNGVAVRMAVLYLLAGNAPALADAARGTAV
;
A
#
# COMPACT_ATOMS: atom_id res chain seq x y z
N MET A 1 6.27 15.99 19.29
CA MET A 1 6.09 15.51 17.91
C MET A 1 5.57 14.08 17.96
N THR A 2 4.56 13.76 17.16
CA THR A 2 4.06 12.38 16.99
C THR A 2 5.16 11.49 16.40
N ILE A 3 5.06 10.18 16.59
CA ILE A 3 6.05 9.22 16.05
C ILE A 3 6.17 9.30 14.52
N LEU A 4 5.11 9.69 13.81
CA LEU A 4 5.11 9.83 12.34
C LEU A 4 5.46 11.23 11.84
N GLY A 5 5.55 12.22 12.73
CA GLY A 5 5.55 13.62 12.31
C GLY A 5 4.19 14.06 11.78
N LYS A 6 4.19 15.05 10.89
CA LYS A 6 2.96 15.69 10.39
C LYS A 6 2.21 14.84 9.36
N ASP A 7 2.91 14.13 8.48
CA ASP A 7 2.33 13.57 7.26
C ASP A 7 2.80 12.13 7.02
N LEU A 8 2.04 11.36 6.23
CA LEU A 8 2.48 10.08 5.67
C LEU A 8 2.57 10.20 4.14
N LEU A 9 3.74 10.61 3.66
CA LEU A 9 3.97 10.87 2.23
C LEU A 9 4.60 9.68 1.48
N GLY A 10 5.29 8.81 2.20
CA GLY A 10 6.09 7.73 1.62
C GLY A 10 6.61 6.79 2.71
N LEU A 11 7.21 5.66 2.31
CA LEU A 11 7.96 4.78 3.21
C LEU A 11 9.47 5.03 3.09
N ALA A 12 9.91 5.68 2.01
CA ALA A 12 11.27 6.20 1.90
C ALA A 12 11.58 7.13 3.08
N GLY A 13 12.58 6.76 3.89
CA GLY A 13 13.04 7.55 5.03
C GLY A 13 12.29 7.31 6.34
N LEU A 14 11.26 6.44 6.38
CA LEU A 14 10.68 6.02 7.67
C LEU A 14 11.64 5.07 8.40
N SER A 15 11.80 5.29 9.71
CA SER A 15 12.60 4.41 10.56
C SER A 15 11.86 3.11 10.87
N ARG A 16 12.61 2.10 11.32
CA ARG A 16 12.03 0.83 11.78
C ARG A 16 11.01 1.05 12.89
N GLU A 17 11.29 1.96 13.82
CA GLU A 17 10.43 2.29 14.95
C GLU A 17 9.11 2.91 14.48
N GLN A 18 9.15 3.79 13.48
CA GLN A 18 7.95 4.41 12.91
C GLN A 18 7.08 3.39 12.19
N VAL A 19 7.68 2.51 11.38
CA VAL A 19 6.96 1.43 10.70
C VAL A 19 6.37 0.47 11.73
N THR A 20 7.16 0.05 12.71
CA THR A 20 6.72 -0.85 13.80
C THR A 20 5.53 -0.26 14.54
N ALA A 21 5.59 1.02 14.93
CA ALA A 21 4.49 1.67 15.62
C ALA A 21 3.17 1.68 14.81
N ILE A 22 3.23 1.88 13.50
CA ILE A 22 2.04 1.79 12.64
C ILE A 22 1.49 0.36 12.65
N LEU A 23 2.35 -0.63 12.44
CA LEU A 23 1.93 -2.03 12.35
C LEU A 23 1.36 -2.53 13.69
N ASP A 24 1.97 -2.15 14.81
CA ASP A 24 1.53 -2.51 16.17
C ASP A 24 0.18 -1.89 16.54
N VAL A 25 -0.11 -0.68 16.05
CA VAL A 25 -1.43 -0.06 16.19
C VAL A 25 -2.44 -0.72 15.24
N ALA A 26 -2.04 -1.09 14.02
CA ALA A 26 -2.94 -1.68 13.02
C ALA A 26 -3.47 -3.06 13.44
N GLU A 27 -2.63 -3.91 13.99
CA GLU A 27 -2.97 -5.29 14.36
C GLU A 27 -4.21 -5.40 15.28
N PRO A 28 -4.32 -4.71 16.44
CA PRO A 28 -5.52 -4.75 17.25
C PRO A 28 -6.73 -4.06 16.60
N LEU A 29 -6.52 -3.07 15.72
CA LEU A 29 -7.60 -2.38 15.01
C LEU A 29 -8.27 -3.29 13.95
N ARG A 30 -7.59 -4.36 13.50
CA ARG A 30 -8.19 -5.36 12.62
C ARG A 30 -9.46 -5.96 13.23
N ALA A 31 -9.41 -6.26 14.53
CA ALA A 31 -10.53 -6.85 15.28
C ALA A 31 -11.78 -5.97 15.31
N ILE A 32 -11.67 -4.65 15.10
CA ILE A 32 -12.84 -3.77 15.01
C ILE A 32 -13.72 -4.15 13.79
N SER A 33 -13.11 -4.66 12.73
CA SER A 33 -13.82 -5.11 11.52
C SER A 33 -14.76 -6.30 11.77
N GLU A 34 -14.44 -7.09 12.80
CA GLU A 34 -15.10 -8.35 13.16
C GLU A 34 -16.21 -8.15 14.21
N ARG A 35 -16.24 -6.99 14.88
CA ARG A 35 -17.28 -6.65 15.86
C ARG A 35 -18.65 -6.43 15.20
N ALA A 36 -19.72 -6.65 15.97
CA ALA A 36 -21.07 -6.24 15.58
C ALA A 36 -21.15 -4.72 15.39
N ILE A 37 -20.59 -3.96 16.35
CA ILE A 37 -20.43 -2.51 16.26
C ILE A 37 -19.01 -2.21 15.78
N LYS A 38 -18.89 -1.85 14.50
CA LYS A 38 -17.61 -1.57 13.84
C LYS A 38 -17.16 -0.12 14.02
N LYS A 39 -17.52 0.53 15.13
CA LYS A 39 -17.23 1.96 15.36
C LYS A 39 -16.52 2.19 16.68
N VAL A 40 -15.51 3.04 16.65
CA VAL A 40 -14.80 3.60 17.80
C VAL A 40 -14.76 5.13 17.64
N PRO A 41 -14.91 5.93 18.71
CA PRO A 41 -15.01 7.39 18.59
C PRO A 41 -13.64 8.10 18.57
N THR A 42 -12.59 7.43 18.09
CA THR A 42 -11.19 7.90 18.21
C THR A 42 -10.88 9.17 17.40
N LEU A 43 -11.65 9.46 16.35
CA LEU A 43 -11.55 10.69 15.55
C LEU A 43 -12.85 11.49 15.53
N ARG A 44 -13.69 11.34 16.56
CA ARG A 44 -14.94 12.10 16.65
C ARG A 44 -14.63 13.60 16.61
N GLY A 45 -15.29 14.31 15.70
CA GLY A 45 -15.14 15.74 15.51
C GLY A 45 -13.99 16.14 14.58
N MET A 46 -13.26 15.17 14.00
CA MET A 46 -12.27 15.44 12.97
C MET A 46 -12.86 15.26 11.58
N THR A 47 -12.50 16.15 10.67
CA THR A 47 -12.89 16.12 9.25
C THR A 47 -11.75 15.62 8.38
N VAL A 48 -12.00 14.54 7.62
CA VAL A 48 -11.08 13.95 6.66
C VAL A 48 -11.60 14.15 5.24
N VAL A 49 -10.79 14.77 4.39
CA VAL A 49 -11.11 14.99 2.96
C VAL A 49 -10.39 13.98 2.08
N ASN A 50 -11.15 13.23 1.29
CA ASN A 50 -10.67 12.29 0.30
C ASN A 50 -10.59 12.95 -1.09
N LEU A 51 -9.37 13.27 -1.52
CA LEU A 51 -9.04 13.85 -2.82
C LEU A 51 -8.44 12.81 -3.78
N PHE A 52 -9.29 12.18 -4.59
CA PHE A 52 -8.87 11.15 -5.55
C PHE A 52 -8.92 11.68 -6.99
N PHE A 53 -7.78 12.19 -7.47
CA PHE A 53 -7.61 12.72 -8.82
C PHE A 53 -7.38 11.64 -9.88
N GLU A 54 -6.97 10.44 -9.47
CA GLU A 54 -6.96 9.25 -10.32
C GLU A 54 -7.91 8.18 -9.77
N PRO A 55 -8.59 7.40 -10.64
CA PRO A 55 -9.53 6.39 -10.21
C PRO A 55 -8.92 5.35 -9.25
N SER A 56 -9.57 5.11 -8.11
CA SER A 56 -9.21 4.00 -7.22
C SER A 56 -10.37 3.58 -6.34
N THR A 57 -11.09 2.54 -6.75
CA THR A 57 -12.24 2.03 -5.99
C THR A 57 -11.81 1.44 -4.65
N ARG A 58 -10.84 0.52 -4.65
CA ARG A 58 -10.42 -0.21 -3.44
C ARG A 58 -9.84 0.72 -2.39
N THR A 59 -8.87 1.55 -2.77
CA THR A 59 -8.16 2.46 -1.86
C THR A 59 -9.12 3.48 -1.25
N ARG A 60 -9.96 4.13 -2.07
CA ARG A 60 -10.92 5.12 -1.60
C ARG A 60 -11.93 4.51 -0.63
N ILE A 61 -12.55 3.39 -0.99
CA ILE A 61 -13.53 2.72 -0.14
C ILE A 61 -12.90 2.27 1.18
N SER A 62 -11.67 1.76 1.16
CA SER A 62 -11.00 1.33 2.38
C SER A 62 -10.60 2.47 3.33
N PHE A 63 -10.26 3.67 2.81
CA PHE A 63 -10.08 4.87 3.62
C PHE A 63 -11.41 5.33 4.20
N GLU A 64 -12.45 5.41 3.35
CA GLU A 64 -13.80 5.79 3.78
C GLU A 64 -14.33 4.87 4.88
N PHE A 65 -14.06 3.56 4.79
CA PHE A 65 -14.36 2.63 5.88
C PHE A 65 -13.52 2.88 7.12
N ALA A 66 -12.21 3.10 7.01
CA ALA A 66 -11.36 3.41 8.15
C ALA A 66 -11.86 4.64 8.92
N GLU A 67 -12.13 5.74 8.20
CA GLU A 67 -12.63 7.00 8.73
C GLU A 67 -13.99 6.82 9.44
N LYS A 68 -14.96 6.19 8.77
CA LYS A 68 -16.30 5.92 9.34
C LYS A 68 -16.25 5.03 10.57
N ARG A 69 -15.35 4.05 10.58
CA ARG A 69 -15.13 3.17 11.75
C ARG A 69 -14.48 3.92 12.90
N MET A 70 -13.74 4.98 12.63
CA MET A 70 -13.12 5.83 13.66
C MET A 70 -13.97 7.07 14.01
N SER A 71 -15.20 7.13 13.49
CA SER A 71 -16.18 8.20 13.73
C SER A 71 -15.72 9.58 13.27
N ALA A 72 -14.86 9.65 12.25
CA ALA A 72 -14.52 10.90 11.58
C ALA A 72 -15.63 11.34 10.62
N ASP A 73 -15.75 12.65 10.41
CA ASP A 73 -16.56 13.24 9.36
C ASP A 73 -15.80 13.18 8.03
N THR A 74 -16.44 12.63 6.99
CA THR A 74 -15.76 12.32 5.72
C THR A 74 -16.33 13.13 4.56
N VAL A 75 -15.46 13.80 3.80
CA VAL A 75 -15.84 14.50 2.56
C VAL A 75 -15.12 13.85 1.38
N ASN A 76 -15.87 13.42 0.36
CA ASN A 76 -15.31 12.86 -0.86
C ASN A 76 -15.42 13.86 -2.01
N VAL A 77 -14.30 14.21 -2.63
CA VAL A 77 -14.28 15.09 -3.80
C VAL A 77 -14.19 14.24 -5.06
N ALA A 78 -15.28 14.18 -5.82
CA ALA A 78 -15.32 13.49 -7.11
C ALA A 78 -14.76 14.40 -8.20
N THR A 79 -13.59 14.06 -8.75
CA THR A 79 -12.90 14.92 -9.73
C THR A 79 -13.69 15.15 -11.02
N ALA A 80 -14.44 14.16 -11.49
CA ALA A 80 -15.31 14.28 -12.66
C ALA A 80 -16.44 15.32 -12.52
N ALA A 81 -16.80 15.69 -11.29
CA ALA A 81 -17.87 16.66 -10.99
C ALA A 81 -17.35 17.94 -10.29
N SER A 82 -16.04 18.03 -10.01
CA SER A 82 -15.45 19.10 -9.21
C SER A 82 -14.88 20.24 -10.06
N SER A 83 -14.62 21.39 -9.44
CA SER A 83 -13.93 22.55 -10.00
C SER A 83 -12.54 22.25 -10.60
N VAL A 84 -11.92 21.13 -10.22
CA VAL A 84 -10.70 20.60 -10.86
C VAL A 84 -10.92 20.34 -12.35
N SER A 85 -12.10 19.84 -12.75
CA SER A 85 -12.46 19.66 -14.18
C SER A 85 -12.54 20.99 -14.95
N LYS A 86 -12.64 22.12 -14.23
CA LYS A 86 -12.64 23.49 -14.76
C LYS A 86 -11.25 24.13 -14.75
N GLY A 87 -10.19 23.35 -14.46
CA GLY A 87 -8.80 23.82 -14.48
C GLY A 87 -8.31 24.42 -13.15
N GLU A 88 -8.99 24.17 -12.03
CA GLU A 88 -8.50 24.57 -10.70
C GLU A 88 -7.14 23.92 -10.40
N THR A 89 -6.17 24.74 -9.98
CA THR A 89 -4.84 24.25 -9.66
C THR A 89 -4.81 23.54 -8.31
N LEU A 90 -3.81 22.67 -8.09
CA LEU A 90 -3.60 22.06 -6.77
C LEU A 90 -3.30 23.11 -5.69
N VAL A 91 -2.78 24.30 -6.07
CA VAL A 91 -2.57 25.44 -5.15
C VAL A 91 -3.90 26.03 -4.70
N ASP A 92 -4.84 26.23 -5.62
CA ASP A 92 -6.16 26.77 -5.30
C ASP A 92 -6.95 25.78 -4.45
N THR A 93 -6.83 24.48 -4.77
CA THR A 93 -7.38 23.41 -3.93
C THR A 93 -6.82 23.50 -2.51
N ALA A 94 -5.49 23.65 -2.34
CA ALA A 94 -4.86 23.77 -1.03
C ALA A 94 -5.42 24.95 -0.22
N ARG A 95 -5.53 26.13 -0.83
CA ARG A 95 -6.09 27.34 -0.20
C ARG A 95 -7.55 27.14 0.21
N ASN A 96 -8.34 26.50 -0.63
CA ASN A 96 -9.75 26.21 -0.33
C ASN A 96 -9.88 25.26 0.87
N LEU A 97 -9.05 24.21 0.93
CA LEU A 97 -9.05 23.28 2.06
C LEU A 97 -8.60 23.96 3.37
N GLU A 98 -7.58 24.81 3.34
CA GLU A 98 -7.16 25.60 4.51
C GLU A 98 -8.29 26.50 5.02
N ALA A 99 -8.98 27.20 4.11
CA ALA A 99 -10.09 28.06 4.47
C ALA A 99 -11.24 27.30 5.13
N MET A 100 -11.44 26.02 4.78
CA MET A 100 -12.43 25.12 5.38
C MET A 100 -12.00 24.56 6.75
N ARG A 101 -10.74 24.74 7.17
CA ARG A 101 -10.19 24.24 8.45
C ARG A 101 -10.40 22.74 8.66
N ILE A 102 -10.07 21.96 7.65
CA ILE A 102 -10.10 20.49 7.76
C ILE A 102 -8.90 19.96 8.55
N ASP A 103 -9.03 18.77 9.12
CA ASP A 103 -7.97 18.17 9.93
C ASP A 103 -6.99 17.34 9.10
N MET A 104 -7.50 16.54 8.16
CA MET A 104 -6.67 15.65 7.34
C MET A 104 -7.11 15.57 5.87
N VAL A 105 -6.15 15.31 5.00
CA VAL A 105 -6.36 15.04 3.58
C VAL A 105 -5.76 13.70 3.18
N VAL A 106 -6.58 12.84 2.59
CA VAL A 106 -6.12 11.66 1.86
C VAL A 106 -6.08 12.02 0.38
N ILE A 107 -4.89 12.05 -0.21
CA ILE A 107 -4.70 12.45 -1.60
C ILE A 107 -4.16 11.33 -2.46
N ARG A 108 -4.78 11.14 -3.63
CA ARG A 108 -4.27 10.29 -4.71
C ARG A 108 -4.20 11.10 -6.00
N HIS A 109 -3.04 11.15 -6.64
CA HIS A 109 -2.79 12.08 -7.74
C HIS A 109 -1.92 11.46 -8.85
N PRO A 110 -2.15 11.76 -10.14
CA PRO A 110 -1.38 11.17 -11.24
C PRO A 110 0.08 11.64 -11.31
N HIS A 111 0.40 12.80 -10.72
CA HIS A 111 1.76 13.34 -10.70
C HIS A 111 2.49 12.98 -9.41
N SER A 112 3.69 12.42 -9.56
CA SER A 112 4.64 12.18 -8.46
C SER A 112 4.97 13.48 -7.73
N GLY A 113 5.03 13.44 -6.40
CA GLY A 113 5.33 14.59 -5.54
C GLY A 113 4.11 15.44 -5.16
N ALA A 114 2.93 15.21 -5.74
CA ALA A 114 1.75 16.01 -5.46
C ALA A 114 1.30 15.96 -3.98
N ALA A 115 1.45 14.81 -3.32
CA ALA A 115 1.14 14.69 -1.90
C ALA A 115 2.06 15.58 -1.04
N ARG A 116 3.37 15.57 -1.32
CA ARG A 116 4.35 16.45 -0.66
C ARG A 116 4.06 17.92 -0.94
N PHE A 117 3.79 18.25 -2.21
CA PHE A 117 3.46 19.60 -2.62
C PHE A 117 2.29 20.18 -1.82
N LEU A 118 1.24 19.37 -1.59
CA LEU A 118 0.09 19.76 -0.78
C LEU A 118 0.47 19.90 0.70
N ALA A 119 1.21 18.93 1.26
CA ALA A 119 1.61 18.90 2.67
C ALA A 119 2.46 20.11 3.11
N GLU A 120 3.25 20.66 2.20
CA GLU A 120 4.05 21.87 2.41
C GLU A 120 3.22 23.16 2.40
N ARG A 121 1.93 23.10 2.05
CA ARG A 121 1.09 24.27 1.77
C ARG A 121 -0.20 24.34 2.59
N ILE A 122 -0.47 23.34 3.41
CA ILE A 122 -1.63 23.31 4.30
C ILE A 122 -1.20 22.87 5.68
N GLU A 123 -1.82 23.38 6.75
CA GLU A 123 -1.54 22.92 8.12
C GLU A 123 -2.07 21.49 8.41
N SER A 124 -3.11 21.07 7.69
CA SER A 124 -3.74 19.74 7.85
C SER A 124 -2.75 18.59 7.56
N ASN A 125 -2.96 17.43 8.19
CA ASN A 125 -2.14 16.25 7.90
C ASN A 125 -2.43 15.73 6.48
N VAL A 126 -1.41 15.31 5.74
CA VAL A 126 -1.56 14.73 4.41
C VAL A 126 -1.14 13.27 4.39
N ILE A 127 -2.01 12.43 3.83
CA ILE A 127 -1.79 10.99 3.63
C ILE A 127 -1.74 10.72 2.13
N ASN A 128 -0.62 10.19 1.66
CA ASN A 128 -0.45 9.77 0.27
C ASN A 128 -1.15 8.41 0.04
N ALA A 129 -2.24 8.45 -0.73
CA ALA A 129 -2.98 7.28 -1.23
C ALA A 129 -2.52 6.82 -2.63
N GLY A 130 -1.41 7.39 -3.12
CA GLY A 130 -0.74 7.05 -4.37
C GLY A 130 -0.45 8.29 -5.22
N ASP A 131 0.83 8.55 -5.52
CA ASP A 131 1.24 9.66 -6.38
C ASP A 131 2.07 9.18 -7.59
N GLY A 132 1.50 9.27 -8.79
CA GLY A 132 2.16 8.85 -10.03
C GLY A 132 2.77 7.44 -9.97
N THR A 133 4.08 7.34 -10.24
CA THR A 133 4.88 6.11 -10.08
C THR A 133 5.82 6.16 -8.88
N HIS A 134 5.61 7.12 -7.98
CA HIS A 134 6.49 7.39 -6.87
C HIS A 134 6.23 6.46 -5.68
N GLU A 135 5.20 6.69 -4.87
CA GLU A 135 4.91 5.83 -3.72
C GLU A 135 3.40 5.60 -3.48
N HIS A 136 3.11 4.56 -2.71
CA HIS A 136 1.80 4.31 -2.11
C HIS A 136 2.03 3.73 -0.69
N PRO A 137 2.25 4.58 0.32
CA PRO A 137 2.76 4.12 1.62
C PRO A 137 1.78 3.19 2.36
N THR A 138 0.49 3.49 2.35
CA THR A 138 -0.51 2.64 3.03
C THR A 138 -0.69 1.26 2.38
N GLN A 139 -0.44 1.12 1.07
CA GLN A 139 -0.38 -0.19 0.42
C GLN A 139 0.90 -0.94 0.82
N GLY A 140 2.03 -0.25 0.94
CA GLY A 140 3.25 -0.89 1.43
C GLY A 140 3.08 -1.38 2.88
N LEU A 141 2.52 -0.55 3.75
CA LEU A 141 2.29 -0.89 5.15
C LEU A 141 1.34 -2.08 5.34
N LEU A 142 0.27 -2.18 4.53
CA LEU A 142 -0.64 -3.33 4.62
C LEU A 142 0.00 -4.62 4.07
N ASP A 143 0.90 -4.52 3.08
CA ASP A 143 1.68 -5.66 2.60
C ASP A 143 2.65 -6.12 3.71
N LEU A 144 3.33 -5.18 4.37
CA LEU A 144 4.20 -5.44 5.53
C LEU A 144 3.45 -6.08 6.70
N LEU A 145 2.26 -5.59 7.05
CA LEU A 145 1.43 -6.17 8.11
C LEU A 145 1.09 -7.62 7.79
N THR A 146 0.61 -7.87 6.57
CA THR A 146 0.23 -9.20 6.11
C THR A 146 1.42 -10.17 6.12
N LEU A 147 2.59 -9.71 5.65
CA LEU A 147 3.83 -10.49 5.69
C LEU A 147 4.27 -10.79 7.13
N ARG A 148 4.21 -9.79 8.03
CA ARG A 148 4.56 -9.95 9.44
C ARG A 148 3.69 -11.01 10.11
N GLU A 149 2.38 -10.96 9.90
CA GLU A 149 1.42 -11.93 10.43
C GLU A 149 1.70 -13.35 9.92
N LYS A 150 2.02 -13.50 8.63
CA LYS A 150 2.17 -14.82 7.99
C LYS A 150 3.55 -15.45 8.20
N LEU A 151 4.59 -14.64 8.34
CA LEU A 151 5.98 -15.10 8.46
C LEU A 151 6.51 -15.04 9.90
N GLY A 152 5.73 -14.50 10.85
CA GLY A 152 6.11 -14.33 12.26
C GLY A 152 7.13 -13.23 12.51
N GLY A 153 7.26 -12.27 11.58
CA GLY A 153 8.29 -11.23 11.57
C GLY A 153 8.79 -10.94 10.16
N LEU A 154 9.57 -9.85 10.01
CA LEU A 154 10.11 -9.43 8.71
C LEU A 154 11.65 -9.49 8.65
N GLU A 155 12.32 -9.41 9.80
CA GLU A 155 13.78 -9.42 9.86
C GLU A 155 14.36 -10.74 9.32
N GLY A 156 15.30 -10.62 8.38
CA GLY A 156 15.94 -11.76 7.72
C GLY A 156 15.04 -12.52 6.72
N LYS A 157 13.75 -12.19 6.61
CA LYS A 157 12.85 -12.83 5.63
C LYS A 157 13.18 -12.40 4.21
N ARG A 158 13.07 -13.33 3.27
CA ARG A 158 13.39 -13.12 1.85
C ARG A 158 12.11 -12.88 1.06
N ILE A 159 11.92 -11.65 0.61
CA ILE A 159 10.70 -11.23 -0.09
C ILE A 159 11.07 -10.86 -1.53
N CYS A 160 10.48 -11.56 -2.50
CA CYS A 160 10.70 -11.25 -3.91
C CYS A 160 9.48 -10.56 -4.52
N ILE A 161 9.71 -9.39 -5.14
CA ILE A 161 8.69 -8.63 -5.86
C ILE A 161 8.78 -8.98 -7.35
N ILE A 162 7.68 -9.49 -7.92
CA ILE A 162 7.67 -10.04 -9.28
C ILE A 162 6.82 -9.18 -10.21
N GLY A 163 7.39 -8.72 -11.32
CA GLY A 163 6.67 -8.15 -12.45
C GLY A 163 7.06 -6.73 -12.84
N ASP A 164 6.07 -5.85 -13.04
CA ASP A 164 6.27 -4.47 -13.51
C ASP A 164 6.76 -3.56 -12.38
N VAL A 165 8.06 -3.65 -12.04
CA VAL A 165 8.69 -2.81 -11.01
C VAL A 165 8.89 -1.38 -11.52
N LEU A 166 9.13 -1.21 -12.82
CA LEU A 166 9.40 0.08 -13.45
C LEU A 166 8.25 1.08 -13.23
N HIS A 167 7.00 0.63 -13.33
CA HIS A 167 5.83 1.49 -13.20
C HIS A 167 5.11 1.35 -11.86
N SER A 168 5.57 0.47 -10.96
CA SER A 168 4.87 0.16 -9.72
C SER A 168 5.33 1.02 -8.55
N ARG A 169 4.49 1.99 -8.18
CA ARG A 169 4.61 2.73 -6.90
C ARG A 169 4.52 1.83 -5.67
N VAL A 170 3.82 0.69 -5.78
CA VAL A 170 3.70 -0.31 -4.70
C VAL A 170 5.03 -1.05 -4.51
N ALA A 171 5.71 -1.41 -5.59
CA ALA A 171 7.03 -2.04 -5.52
C ALA A 171 8.02 -1.15 -4.78
N ARG A 172 8.07 0.14 -5.12
CA ARG A 172 8.93 1.13 -4.46
C ARG A 172 8.64 1.25 -2.97
N SER A 173 7.37 1.44 -2.57
CA SER A 173 6.99 1.46 -1.16
C SER A 173 7.44 0.20 -0.43
N ASN A 174 7.18 -0.97 -1.01
CA ASN A 174 7.53 -2.25 -0.40
C ASN A 174 9.04 -2.41 -0.22
N ILE A 175 9.84 -2.03 -1.20
CA ILE A 175 11.31 -2.08 -1.07
C ILE A 175 11.76 -1.26 0.15
N TRP A 176 11.29 -0.02 0.27
CA TRP A 176 11.67 0.83 1.41
C TRP A 176 11.20 0.28 2.75
N GLY A 177 9.92 -0.08 2.86
CA GLY A 177 9.35 -0.61 4.10
C GLY A 177 10.01 -1.92 4.53
N LEU A 178 10.16 -2.88 3.62
CA LEU A 178 10.75 -4.18 3.91
C LEU A 178 12.21 -4.04 4.37
N LYS A 179 12.98 -3.17 3.70
CA LYS A 179 14.37 -2.92 4.10
C LYS A 179 14.49 -2.24 5.46
N ALA A 180 13.63 -1.27 5.75
CA ALA A 180 13.58 -0.64 7.09
C ALA A 180 13.33 -1.69 8.20
N MET A 181 12.53 -2.72 7.89
CA MET A 181 12.22 -3.83 8.80
C MET A 181 13.26 -4.97 8.78
N GLY A 182 14.37 -4.82 8.07
CA GLY A 182 15.47 -5.81 8.03
C GLY A 182 15.22 -7.03 7.16
N ALA A 183 14.21 -6.99 6.28
CA ALA A 183 14.00 -8.06 5.31
C ALA A 183 15.05 -8.00 4.18
N GLN A 184 15.35 -9.16 3.60
CA GLN A 184 16.10 -9.26 2.36
C GLN A 184 15.12 -9.13 1.20
N VAL A 185 15.38 -8.20 0.28
CA VAL A 185 14.46 -7.88 -0.81
C VAL A 185 15.09 -8.19 -2.15
N ALA A 186 14.34 -8.88 -3.00
CA ALA A 186 14.71 -9.13 -4.38
C ALA A 186 13.61 -8.67 -5.34
N VAL A 187 13.97 -8.44 -6.60
CA VAL A 187 13.04 -8.21 -7.70
C VAL A 187 13.23 -9.24 -8.80
N CYS A 188 12.15 -9.59 -9.49
CA CYS A 188 12.18 -10.46 -10.66
C CYS A 188 11.22 -9.96 -11.73
N GLY A 189 11.66 -9.95 -12.98
CA GLY A 189 10.81 -9.56 -14.11
C GLY A 189 11.61 -9.37 -15.38
N PRO A 190 10.94 -9.10 -16.52
CA PRO A 190 11.60 -8.72 -17.76
C PRO A 190 12.51 -7.52 -17.51
N ARG A 191 13.72 -7.52 -18.09
CA ARG A 191 14.69 -6.40 -17.91
C ARG A 191 14.10 -5.05 -18.30
N SER A 192 13.24 -5.04 -19.32
CA SER A 192 12.48 -3.88 -19.79
C SER A 192 11.48 -3.31 -18.77
N LEU A 193 11.09 -4.10 -17.76
CA LEU A 193 10.17 -3.73 -16.69
C LEU A 193 10.88 -3.54 -15.34
N LEU A 194 12.21 -3.49 -15.32
CA LEU A 194 13.00 -3.18 -14.15
C LEU A 194 13.67 -1.80 -14.31
N PRO A 195 13.67 -0.93 -13.29
CA PRO A 195 14.46 0.30 -13.32
C PRO A 195 15.96 -0.01 -13.52
N GLY A 196 16.64 0.76 -14.38
CA GLY A 196 18.07 0.54 -14.66
C GLY A 196 18.97 0.57 -13.42
N ALA A 197 18.65 1.45 -12.48
CA ALA A 197 19.36 1.64 -11.21
C ALA A 197 18.75 0.85 -10.04
N ILE A 198 17.93 -0.18 -10.29
CA ILE A 198 17.18 -0.87 -9.20
C ILE A 198 18.10 -1.43 -8.11
N ARG A 199 19.31 -1.88 -8.48
CA ARG A 199 20.32 -2.40 -7.54
C ARG A 199 20.82 -1.36 -6.53
N GLU A 200 20.74 -0.08 -6.86
CA GLU A 200 21.11 1.02 -5.95
C GLU A 200 20.17 1.11 -4.75
N LEU A 201 18.95 0.57 -4.87
CA LEU A 201 18.05 0.39 -3.73
C LEU A 201 18.49 -0.76 -2.81
N GLY A 202 19.61 -1.43 -3.11
CA GLY A 202 20.19 -2.56 -2.39
C GLY A 202 19.24 -3.76 -2.34
N VAL A 203 18.72 -4.12 -3.51
CA VAL A 203 17.90 -5.32 -3.73
C VAL A 203 18.62 -6.29 -4.66
N GLU A 204 18.36 -7.58 -4.48
CA GLU A 204 18.79 -8.61 -5.43
C GLU A 204 17.91 -8.58 -6.69
N VAL A 205 18.45 -9.07 -7.82
CA VAL A 205 17.71 -9.10 -9.10
C VAL A 205 17.83 -10.49 -9.70
N PHE A 206 16.69 -11.17 -9.84
CA PHE A 206 16.59 -12.46 -10.49
C PHE A 206 16.10 -12.30 -11.94
N GLY A 207 16.83 -12.88 -12.88
CA GLY A 207 16.45 -12.90 -14.29
C GLY A 207 15.46 -14.01 -14.67
N ARG A 208 15.20 -14.95 -13.75
CA ARG A 208 14.30 -16.10 -13.95
C ARG A 208 13.47 -16.32 -12.69
N ILE A 209 12.18 -16.60 -12.88
CA ILE A 209 11.23 -16.74 -11.78
C ILE A 209 11.52 -17.94 -10.89
N GLU A 210 12.07 -19.03 -11.45
CA GLU A 210 12.37 -20.23 -10.64
C GLU A 210 13.43 -19.93 -9.57
N ALA A 211 14.45 -19.12 -9.90
CA ALA A 211 15.45 -18.70 -8.91
C ALA A 211 14.84 -17.80 -7.82
N ALA A 212 13.87 -16.95 -8.18
CA ALA A 212 13.13 -16.15 -7.21
C ALA A 212 12.27 -17.03 -6.27
N ILE A 213 11.61 -18.05 -6.81
CA ILE A 213 10.80 -19.03 -6.06
C ILE A 213 11.68 -19.85 -5.10
N GLU A 214 12.85 -20.31 -5.54
CA GLU A 214 13.78 -21.07 -4.72
C GLU A 214 14.36 -20.25 -3.55
N TRP A 215 14.58 -18.95 -3.80
CA TRP A 215 15.17 -18.04 -2.82
C TRP A 215 14.15 -17.51 -1.81
N ALA A 216 12.93 -17.17 -2.22
CA ALA A 216 11.99 -16.42 -1.40
C ALA A 216 11.34 -17.24 -0.27
N ASP A 217 10.85 -16.52 0.74
CA ASP A 217 9.86 -16.97 1.73
C ASP A 217 8.46 -16.42 1.36
N ALA A 218 8.39 -15.30 0.64
CA ALA A 218 7.16 -14.76 0.08
C ALA A 218 7.37 -14.08 -1.28
N LEU A 219 6.33 -14.15 -2.12
CA LEU A 219 6.27 -13.49 -3.43
C LEU A 219 5.21 -12.40 -3.42
N ASN A 220 5.60 -11.17 -3.77
CA ASN A 220 4.67 -10.09 -4.03
C ASN A 220 4.53 -9.89 -5.54
N VAL A 221 3.45 -10.41 -6.10
CA VAL A 221 3.17 -10.42 -7.54
C VAL A 221 2.50 -9.12 -7.94
N LEU A 222 3.09 -8.43 -8.92
CA LEU A 222 2.61 -7.14 -9.40
C LEU A 222 1.77 -7.30 -10.66
N ARG A 223 0.72 -6.47 -10.74
CA ARG A 223 -0.07 -6.29 -11.95
C ARG A 223 0.78 -5.67 -13.05
N LEU A 224 0.74 -6.24 -14.26
CA LEU A 224 1.21 -5.54 -15.45
C LEU A 224 0.35 -4.31 -15.74
N GLN A 225 0.97 -3.12 -15.78
CA GLN A 225 0.30 -1.85 -16.05
C GLN A 225 0.16 -1.64 -17.56
N LEU A 226 -0.70 -2.43 -18.22
CA LEU A 226 -0.87 -2.39 -19.68
C LEU A 226 -1.19 -0.98 -20.20
N GLU A 227 -1.94 -0.20 -19.42
CA GLU A 227 -2.25 1.20 -19.69
C GLU A 227 -1.03 2.12 -19.78
N ARG A 228 0.14 1.71 -19.28
CA ARG A 228 1.41 2.45 -19.33
C ARG A 228 2.39 1.88 -20.37
N MET A 229 2.06 0.76 -20.99
CA MET A 229 2.91 0.07 -21.96
C MET A 229 2.67 0.59 -23.37
N GLN A 230 3.16 1.80 -23.67
CA GLN A 230 3.14 2.35 -25.03
C GLN A 230 4.28 1.84 -25.93
N LEU A 231 5.24 1.10 -25.36
CA LEU A 231 6.39 0.50 -26.05
C LEU A 231 6.31 -1.04 -25.97
N GLY A 232 7.12 -1.71 -26.79
CA GLY A 232 7.31 -3.17 -26.78
C GLY A 232 8.07 -3.68 -25.55
N TYR A 233 7.58 -3.38 -24.34
CA TYR A 233 8.19 -3.80 -23.09
C TYR A 233 8.20 -5.31 -22.92
N ILE A 234 7.20 -6.00 -23.44
CA ILE A 234 7.10 -7.47 -23.42
C ILE A 234 6.64 -7.98 -24.78
N PRO A 235 7.04 -9.20 -25.21
CA PRO A 235 6.62 -9.74 -26.50
C PRO A 235 5.11 -10.01 -26.59
N SER A 236 4.52 -10.58 -25.53
CA SER A 236 3.07 -10.78 -25.39
C SER A 236 2.72 -11.13 -23.93
N LEU A 237 1.43 -11.03 -23.57
CA LEU A 237 0.95 -11.46 -22.25
C LEU A 237 1.16 -12.97 -22.02
N ARG A 238 0.97 -13.77 -23.08
CA ARG A 238 1.19 -15.22 -23.04
C ARG A 238 2.67 -15.54 -22.78
N GLU A 239 3.58 -14.83 -23.44
CA GLU A 239 5.00 -15.01 -23.21
C GLU A 239 5.40 -14.59 -21.81
N TYR A 240 4.84 -13.47 -21.33
CA TYR A 240 5.07 -13.02 -19.96
C TYR A 240 4.63 -14.08 -18.94
N ASN A 241 3.41 -14.63 -19.05
CA ASN A 241 2.96 -15.71 -18.17
C ASN A 241 3.89 -16.93 -18.24
N ARG A 242 4.26 -17.33 -19.46
CA ARG A 242 5.15 -18.47 -19.68
C ARG A 242 6.51 -18.29 -19.01
N VAL A 243 7.07 -17.08 -18.96
CA VAL A 243 8.44 -16.84 -18.44
C VAL A 243 8.44 -16.36 -16.98
N PHE A 244 7.50 -15.50 -16.60
CA PHE A 244 7.46 -14.79 -15.32
C PHE A 244 6.13 -14.91 -14.56
N GLY A 245 5.13 -15.62 -15.10
CA GLY A 245 3.88 -15.86 -14.40
C GLY A 245 4.07 -16.79 -13.18
N VAL A 246 3.39 -16.48 -12.08
CA VAL A 246 3.34 -17.38 -10.92
C VAL A 246 2.26 -18.42 -11.15
N THR A 247 2.68 -19.65 -11.44
CA THR A 247 1.80 -20.77 -11.82
C THR A 247 1.81 -21.87 -10.78
N ARG A 248 0.74 -22.68 -10.70
CA ARG A 248 0.68 -23.83 -9.78
C ARG A 248 1.86 -24.77 -9.96
N ALA A 249 2.17 -25.13 -11.20
CA ALA A 249 3.27 -26.05 -11.53
C ALA A 249 4.65 -25.55 -11.06
N ARG A 250 4.87 -24.23 -10.99
CA ARG A 250 6.09 -23.65 -10.44
C ARG A 250 6.12 -23.71 -8.92
N LEU A 251 4.98 -23.46 -8.28
CA LEU A 251 4.86 -23.52 -6.82
C LEU A 251 4.96 -24.94 -6.27
N GLU A 252 4.44 -25.95 -6.97
CA GLU A 252 4.60 -27.37 -6.62
C GLU A 252 6.07 -27.82 -6.61
N ARG A 253 6.95 -27.06 -7.29
CA ARG A 253 8.40 -27.30 -7.34
C ARG A 253 9.17 -26.41 -6.36
N ALA A 254 8.48 -25.54 -5.61
CA ALA A 254 9.13 -24.69 -4.64
C ALA A 254 9.77 -25.57 -3.54
N PRO A 255 10.97 -25.23 -3.07
CA PRO A 255 11.65 -26.02 -2.04
C PRO A 255 11.02 -25.85 -0.64
N ARG A 256 10.03 -24.95 -0.50
CA ARG A 256 9.34 -24.63 0.75
C ARG A 256 7.99 -23.98 0.46
N ASP A 257 7.15 -23.94 1.47
CA ASP A 257 5.89 -23.19 1.41
C ASP A 257 6.16 -21.70 1.26
N LEU A 258 5.40 -21.07 0.36
CA LEU A 258 5.50 -19.65 0.05
C LEU A 258 4.21 -18.92 0.43
N VAL A 259 4.36 -17.66 0.85
CA VAL A 259 3.24 -16.72 0.97
C VAL A 259 3.15 -15.90 -0.31
N ILE A 260 1.95 -15.76 -0.88
CA ILE A 260 1.71 -15.04 -2.13
C ILE A 260 0.82 -13.83 -1.89
N LEU A 261 1.35 -12.66 -2.22
CA LEU A 261 0.70 -11.36 -2.13
C LEU A 261 0.44 -10.82 -3.52
N HIS A 262 -0.62 -10.03 -3.66
CA HIS A 262 -0.88 -9.24 -4.85
C HIS A 262 -1.74 -8.02 -4.50
N PRO A 263 -1.32 -6.78 -4.82
CA PRO A 263 -2.06 -5.57 -4.42
C PRO A 263 -3.43 -5.40 -5.12
N GLY A 264 -3.69 -6.21 -6.16
CA GLY A 264 -4.81 -6.09 -7.08
C GLY A 264 -4.90 -4.75 -7.86
N PRO A 265 -5.84 -4.65 -8.81
CA PRO A 265 -6.55 -5.77 -9.43
C PRO A 265 -5.57 -6.71 -10.15
N MET A 266 -5.96 -7.97 -10.33
CA MET A 266 -5.11 -9.01 -10.93
C MET A 266 -5.53 -9.26 -12.37
N ASN A 267 -4.56 -9.44 -13.27
CA ASN A 267 -4.79 -10.04 -14.58
C ASN A 267 -4.53 -11.56 -14.48
N ARG A 268 -5.61 -12.30 -14.21
CA ARG A 268 -5.57 -13.76 -14.07
C ARG A 268 -5.10 -14.41 -15.38
N GLY A 269 -4.22 -15.41 -15.27
CA GLY A 269 -3.59 -16.08 -16.42
C GLY A 269 -2.49 -15.26 -17.09
N VAL A 270 -2.09 -14.13 -16.50
CA VAL A 270 -0.96 -13.31 -16.95
C VAL A 270 0.14 -13.35 -15.90
N GLU A 271 0.09 -12.50 -14.88
CA GLU A 271 1.07 -12.51 -13.79
C GLU A 271 0.85 -13.63 -12.77
N ILE A 272 -0.38 -14.12 -12.62
CA ILE A 272 -0.74 -15.14 -11.64
C ILE A 272 -1.85 -16.04 -12.19
N ASP A 273 -1.75 -17.34 -11.97
CA ASP A 273 -2.83 -18.27 -12.31
C ASP A 273 -4.00 -18.13 -11.33
N SER A 274 -5.22 -18.39 -11.81
CA SER A 274 -6.43 -18.20 -11.01
C SER A 274 -6.45 -19.08 -9.74
N ASP A 275 -6.02 -20.32 -9.88
CA ASP A 275 -5.99 -21.32 -8.82
C ASP A 275 -4.85 -21.11 -7.81
N VAL A 276 -3.86 -20.30 -8.17
CA VAL A 276 -2.85 -19.77 -7.25
C VAL A 276 -3.41 -18.58 -6.49
N ALA A 277 -4.06 -17.65 -7.20
CA ALA A 277 -4.64 -16.44 -6.59
C ALA A 277 -5.74 -16.77 -5.57
N ASP A 278 -6.50 -17.84 -5.78
CA ASP A 278 -7.52 -18.34 -4.86
C ASP A 278 -7.04 -19.57 -4.05
N GLY A 279 -5.75 -19.91 -4.18
CA GLY A 279 -5.14 -21.09 -3.58
C GLY A 279 -4.67 -20.88 -2.14
N PRO A 280 -4.20 -21.96 -1.48
CA PRO A 280 -3.83 -21.95 -0.06
C PRO A 280 -2.62 -21.06 0.27
N HIS A 281 -1.79 -20.72 -0.71
CA HIS A 281 -0.63 -19.84 -0.55
C HIS A 281 -1.00 -18.35 -0.60
N SER A 282 -2.21 -18.02 -1.10
CA SER A 282 -2.64 -16.65 -1.33
C SER A 282 -3.11 -15.98 -0.05
N VAL A 283 -2.65 -14.75 0.18
CA VAL A 283 -3.09 -13.91 1.31
C VAL A 283 -3.73 -12.61 0.84
N ILE A 284 -4.23 -12.60 -0.40
CA ILE A 284 -4.72 -11.39 -1.09
C ILE A 284 -5.97 -10.81 -0.41
N LEU A 285 -6.85 -11.68 0.12
CA LEU A 285 -8.04 -11.22 0.85
C LEU A 285 -7.67 -10.69 2.24
N GLU A 286 -6.69 -11.30 2.92
CA GLU A 286 -6.14 -10.74 4.16
C GLU A 286 -5.50 -9.37 3.91
N GLN A 287 -4.79 -9.15 2.80
CA GLN A 287 -4.28 -7.81 2.44
C GLN A 287 -5.41 -6.77 2.36
N VAL A 288 -6.57 -7.11 1.81
CA VAL A 288 -7.72 -6.18 1.75
C VAL A 288 -8.20 -5.82 3.16
N THR A 289 -8.32 -6.81 4.04
CA THR A 289 -8.74 -6.61 5.44
C THR A 289 -7.72 -5.77 6.21
N ASN A 290 -6.43 -6.13 6.11
CA ASN A 290 -5.30 -5.41 6.72
C ASN A 290 -5.19 -3.98 6.20
N GLY A 291 -5.61 -3.74 4.96
CA GLY A 291 -5.68 -2.41 4.39
C GLY A 291 -6.58 -1.45 5.15
N VAL A 292 -7.70 -1.90 5.72
CA VAL A 292 -8.55 -1.00 6.52
C VAL A 292 -7.88 -0.74 7.87
N ALA A 293 -7.32 -1.77 8.50
CA ALA A 293 -6.65 -1.68 9.80
C ALA A 293 -5.43 -0.74 9.77
N VAL A 294 -4.59 -0.84 8.75
CA VAL A 294 -3.44 0.07 8.56
C VAL A 294 -3.89 1.51 8.33
N ARG A 295 -4.94 1.73 7.54
CA ARG A 295 -5.45 3.09 7.31
C ARG A 295 -6.03 3.69 8.60
N MET A 296 -6.70 2.88 9.41
CA MET A 296 -7.15 3.28 10.74
C MET A 296 -5.96 3.66 11.64
N ALA A 297 -4.90 2.85 11.67
CA ALA A 297 -3.70 3.14 12.45
C ALA A 297 -3.00 4.44 12.03
N VAL A 298 -2.87 4.67 10.72
CA VAL A 298 -2.27 5.89 10.19
C VAL A 298 -3.07 7.12 10.60
N LEU A 299 -4.39 7.11 10.38
CA LEU A 299 -5.28 8.21 10.79
C LEU A 299 -5.19 8.45 12.30
N TYR A 300 -5.16 7.38 13.09
CA TYR A 300 -5.11 7.44 14.54
C TYR A 300 -3.82 8.09 15.05
N LEU A 301 -2.67 7.68 14.52
CA LEU A 301 -1.35 8.19 14.91
C LEU A 301 -1.13 9.65 14.45
N LEU A 302 -1.62 10.02 13.26
CA LEU A 302 -1.52 11.39 12.76
C LEU A 302 -2.40 12.37 13.55
N ALA A 303 -3.52 11.91 14.12
CA ALA A 303 -4.37 12.70 15.00
C ALA A 303 -3.73 12.98 16.38
N GLY A 304 -2.50 12.53 16.62
CA GLY A 304 -1.78 12.79 17.87
C GLY A 304 -2.02 11.76 18.97
N ASN A 305 -2.75 10.67 18.68
CA ASN A 305 -3.00 9.63 19.68
C ASN A 305 -1.78 8.73 19.88
N ALA A 306 -1.54 8.32 21.13
CA ALA A 306 -0.43 7.44 21.49
C ALA A 306 -0.75 5.95 21.20
N PRO A 307 0.25 5.12 20.85
CA PRO A 307 0.07 3.68 20.63
C PRO A 307 -0.60 2.94 21.80
N ALA A 308 -0.31 3.35 23.05
CA ALA A 308 -0.84 2.74 24.26
C ALA A 308 -2.38 2.81 24.42
N LEU A 309 -3.04 3.74 23.72
CA LEU A 309 -4.51 3.87 23.72
C LEU A 309 -5.18 2.91 22.71
N ALA A 310 -4.44 2.33 21.76
CA ALA A 310 -4.95 1.24 20.92
C ALA A 310 -5.26 -0.03 21.74
N ASP A 311 -4.53 -0.24 22.85
CA ASP A 311 -4.80 -1.34 23.78
C ASP A 311 -6.11 -1.15 24.55
N ALA A 312 -6.53 0.10 24.82
CA ALA A 312 -7.84 0.37 25.42
C ALA A 312 -9.00 -0.03 24.49
N ALA A 313 -8.80 -0.04 23.17
CA ALA A 313 -9.77 -0.58 22.22
C ALA A 313 -9.92 -2.10 22.35
N ARG A 314 -8.98 -2.84 22.98
CA ARG A 314 -9.16 -4.26 23.35
C ARG A 314 -10.18 -4.42 24.49
N GLY A 315 -10.34 -3.41 25.36
CA GLY A 315 -11.05 -3.52 26.63
C GLY A 315 -12.54 -3.15 26.64
N THR A 316 -13.11 -2.64 25.54
CA THR A 316 -14.55 -2.30 25.45
C THR A 316 -15.39 -3.43 24.85
N ALA A 317 -14.94 -4.67 24.98
CA ALA A 317 -15.75 -5.86 24.75
C ALA A 317 -16.52 -6.21 26.05
N VAL A 318 -17.55 -5.42 26.35
CA VAL A 318 -18.69 -5.83 27.19
C VAL A 318 -19.96 -5.37 26.49
#